data_AF-A0A1R1LV18-F1
#
_entry.id   AF-A0A1R1LV18-F1
#
_cell.length_a   1.000
_cell.length_b   1.000
_cell.length_c   1.000
_cell.angle_alpha   90.00
_cell.angle_beta   90.00
_cell.angle_gamma   90.00
#
_symmetry.space_group_name_H-M   'P 1'
#
loop_
_entity.id
_entity.type
_entity.pdbx_description
1 polymer ?
#
loop_
_entity_poly.entity_id
_entity_poly.type
_entity_poly.pdbx_seq_one_letter_code
_entity_poly.pdbx_strand_id
1 'polypeptide(L)' 'MSVTVPVLNDIHGEPLLQVLAGNPTPEELAALAAVVATLGSAEEENTEHDRAWQRRAALRMRPAPGPGAWRRSSLHR' A
#
# COMPACT_ATOMS: atom_id res chain seq x y z
N MET A 1 -17.06 36.94 18.00
CA MET A 1 -16.62 37.04 16.60
C MET A 1 -15.32 36.28 16.50
N SER A 2 -15.37 35.02 16.06
CA SER A 2 -14.18 34.17 15.95
C SER A 2 -14.24 33.47 14.60
N VAL A 3 -13.41 33.94 13.67
CA VAL A 3 -13.25 33.33 12.35
C VAL A 3 -12.24 32.20 12.52
N THR A 4 -12.73 30.97 12.42
CA THR A 4 -11.86 29.80 12.23
C THR A 4 -11.53 29.77 10.74
N VAL A 5 -10.23 29.88 10.42
CA VAL A 5 -9.75 29.76 9.04
C VAL A 5 -9.61 28.26 8.74
N PRO A 6 -10.38 27.69 7.80
CA PRO A 6 -10.12 26.33 7.35
C PRO A 6 -8.80 26.34 6.55
N VAL A 7 -7.87 25.47 6.93
CA VAL A 7 -6.73 25.14 6.06
C VAL A 7 -7.32 24.54 4.79
N LEU A 8 -7.24 25.30 3.70
CA LEU A 8 -7.57 24.87 2.35
C LEU A 8 -6.54 23.80 1.93
N ASN A 9 -6.83 22.53 2.20
CA ASN A 9 -6.07 21.41 1.64
C ASN A 9 -6.65 20.91 0.30
N ASP A 10 -7.66 21.60 -0.23
CA ASP A 10 -8.39 21.15 -1.41
C ASP A 10 -7.92 21.85 -2.70
N ILE A 11 -6.75 21.47 -3.22
CA ILE A 11 -6.36 21.81 -4.60
C ILE A 11 -6.02 20.60 -5.48
N HIS A 12 -5.98 19.40 -4.92
CA HIS A 12 -5.76 18.16 -5.68
C HIS A 12 -6.69 17.07 -5.10
N GLY A 13 -7.29 16.24 -5.95
CA GLY A 13 -8.13 15.11 -5.52
C GLY A 13 -7.39 14.15 -4.57
N GLU A 14 -8.09 13.11 -4.09
CA GLU A 14 -7.55 12.14 -3.14
C GLU A 14 -6.11 11.72 -3.51
N PRO A 15 -5.13 11.87 -2.59
CA PRO A 15 -3.72 11.73 -2.93
C PRO A 15 -3.39 10.30 -3.35
N LEU A 16 -2.67 10.13 -4.46
CA LEU A 16 -2.29 8.82 -4.98
C LEU A 16 -1.40 8.01 -4.02
N LEU A 17 -0.55 8.69 -3.23
CA LEU A 17 0.37 8.10 -2.25
C LEU A 17 0.46 9.00 -1.02
N GLN A 18 0.52 8.40 0.18
CA GLN A 18 0.69 9.11 1.45
C GLN A 18 1.84 8.51 2.27
N VAL A 19 2.73 9.36 2.78
CA VAL A 19 3.81 8.96 3.68
C VAL A 19 3.29 9.03 5.12
N LEU A 20 3.17 7.87 5.78
CA LEU A 20 2.64 7.79 7.16
C LEU A 20 3.75 7.90 8.23
N ALA A 21 5.00 7.61 7.88
CA ALA A 21 6.12 7.64 8.80
C ALA A 21 7.45 7.88 8.06
N GLY A 22 8.43 8.47 8.75
CA GLY A 22 9.74 8.81 8.19
C GLY A 22 9.76 10.17 7.47
N ASN A 23 10.91 10.50 6.89
CA ASN A 23 11.09 11.69 6.05
C ASN A 23 11.89 11.31 4.80
N PRO A 24 11.26 10.62 3.82
CA PRO A 24 11.94 10.16 2.62
C PRO A 24 12.40 11.34 1.77
N THR A 25 13.50 11.15 1.03
CA THR A 25 13.96 12.17 0.11
C THR A 25 13.09 12.21 -1.15
N PRO A 26 13.07 13.34 -1.90
CA PRO A 26 12.34 13.43 -3.16
C PRO A 26 12.77 12.37 -4.18
N GLU A 27 14.05 12.01 -4.19
CA GLU A 27 14.62 11.00 -5.08
C GLU A 27 14.09 9.60 -4.77
N GLU A 28 13.92 9.27 -3.48
CA GLU A 28 13.34 7.99 -3.05
C GLU A 28 11.87 7.88 -3.47
N LEU A 29 11.11 8.97 -3.35
CA LEU A 29 9.72 9.02 -3.81
C LEU A 29 9.62 8.89 -5.33
N ALA A 30 10.51 9.55 -6.08
CA ALA A 30 10.57 9.45 -7.54
C ALA A 30 10.92 8.03 -8.00
N ALA A 31 11.89 7.38 -7.35
CA ALA A 31 12.26 6.00 -7.63
C ALA A 31 11.10 5.03 -7.36
N LEU A 32 10.40 5.18 -6.24
CA LEU A 32 9.22 4.38 -5.91
C LEU A 32 8.11 4.57 -6.95
N ALA A 33 7.81 5.81 -7.33
CA ALA A 33 6.79 6.12 -8.32
C ALA A 33 7.12 5.51 -9.70
N ALA A 34 8.38 5.56 -10.11
CA ALA A 34 8.83 4.92 -11.35
C ALA A 34 8.56 3.41 -11.33
N VAL A 35 8.90 2.72 -10.24
CA VAL A 35 8.63 1.29 -10.08
C VAL A 35 7.14 0.99 -10.16
N VAL A 36 6.30 1.72 -9.43
CA VAL A 36 4.83 1.53 -9.45
C VAL A 36 4.26 1.75 -10.86
N ALA A 37 4.74 2.78 -11.57
CA ALA A 37 4.32 3.04 -12.94
C ALA A 37 4.64 1.86 -13.89
N THR A 38 5.78 1.18 -13.69
CA THR A 38 6.11 -0.01 -14.51
C THR A 38 5.20 -1.21 -14.22
N LEU A 39 4.74 -1.37 -12.97
CA LEU A 39 3.86 -2.47 -12.58
C LEU A 39 2.46 -2.34 -13.17
N GLY A 40 1.94 -1.11 -13.29
CA GLY A 40 0.59 -0.86 -13.83
C GLY A 40 0.44 -1.12 -15.34
N SER A 41 1.53 -1.40 -16.05
CA SER A 41 1.51 -1.75 -17.48
C SER A 41 1.41 -3.26 -17.74
N ALA A 42 1.42 -4.09 -16.70
CA ALA A 42 1.25 -5.53 -16.85
C ALA A 42 -0.23 -5.89 -17.01
N GLU A 43 -0.55 -6.69 -18.03
CA GLU A 43 -1.89 -7.23 -18.25
C GLU A 43 -2.31 -8.05 -17.01
N GLU A 44 -3.52 -7.81 -16.49
CA GLU A 44 -4.05 -8.56 -15.37
C GLU A 44 -4.29 -10.02 -15.77
N GLU A 45 -3.28 -10.88 -15.62
CA GLU A 45 -3.56 -12.30 -15.47
C GLU A 45 -4.40 -12.45 -14.21
N ASN A 46 -5.65 -12.89 -14.39
CA ASN A 46 -6.54 -13.30 -13.31
C ASN A 46 -6.01 -14.59 -12.67
N THR A 47 -4.84 -14.50 -12.03
CA THR A 47 -4.41 -15.46 -11.04
C THR A 47 -5.34 -15.30 -9.85
N GLU A 48 -5.97 -16.38 -9.38
CA GLU A 48 -6.73 -16.38 -8.13
C GLU A 48 -5.85 -15.82 -7.01
N HIS A 49 -5.98 -14.52 -6.74
CA HIS A 49 -5.14 -13.85 -5.75
C HIS A 49 -5.26 -14.55 -4.40
N ASP A 50 -4.10 -14.82 -3.82
CA ASP A 50 -3.84 -15.52 -2.57
C ASP A 50 -4.93 -15.36 -1.50
N ARG A 51 -5.92 -16.28 -1.52
CA ARG A 51 -7.00 -16.39 -0.53
C ARG A 51 -6.50 -16.65 0.88
N ALA A 52 -5.21 -16.97 1.04
CA ALA A 52 -4.60 -17.34 2.30
C ALA A 52 -4.77 -16.26 3.36
N TRP A 53 -4.45 -14.99 3.07
CA TRP A 53 -4.57 -13.89 4.03
C TRP A 53 -6.04 -13.61 4.39
N GLN A 54 -6.89 -13.47 3.37
CA GLN A 54 -8.32 -13.21 3.55
C GLN A 54 -8.98 -14.28 4.43
N ARG A 55 -8.62 -15.55 4.21
CA ARG A 55 -9.08 -16.67 5.02
C ARG A 55 -8.63 -16.59 6.48
N ARG A 56 -7.39 -16.14 6.77
CA ARG A 56 -6.95 -15.97 8.17
C ARG A 56 -7.71 -14.85 8.87
N ALA A 57 -7.96 -13.75 8.17
CA ALA A 57 -8.74 -12.62 8.68
C ALA A 57 -10.19 -13.06 9.00
N ALA A 58 -10.84 -13.78 8.08
CA ALA A 58 -12.17 -14.34 8.28
C ALA A 58 -12.23 -15.31 9.47
N LEU A 59 -11.17 -16.10 9.68
CA LEU A 59 -11.05 -17.05 10.80
C LEU A 59 -10.53 -16.42 12.10
N ARG A 60 -10.27 -15.11 12.12
CA ARG A 60 -9.71 -14.37 13.29
C ARG A 60 -8.48 -15.06 13.90
N MET A 61 -7.66 -15.71 13.05
CA MET A 61 -6.49 -16.43 13.55
C MET A 61 -5.45 -15.43 14.06
N ARG A 62 -4.84 -15.76 15.20
CA ARG A 62 -3.76 -14.96 15.77
C ARG A 62 -2.57 -14.92 14.81
N PRO A 63 -1.88 -13.77 14.65
CA PRO A 63 -0.63 -13.70 13.92
C PRO A 63 0.38 -14.68 14.51
N ALA A 64 1.07 -15.43 13.65
CA ALA A 64 2.15 -16.33 14.04
C ALA A 64 3.47 -15.75 13.51
N PRO A 65 4.08 -14.77 14.20
CA PRO A 65 5.35 -14.19 13.81
C PRO A 65 6.47 -15.23 13.95
N GLY A 66 7.42 -15.23 13.02
CA GLY A 66 8.57 -16.13 13.06
C GLY A 66 9.19 -16.37 11.68
N PRO A 67 10.34 -17.07 11.62
CA PRO A 67 10.99 -17.42 10.36
C PRO A 67 10.03 -18.15 9.42
N GLY A 68 9.86 -17.62 8.21
CA GLY A 68 8.95 -18.21 7.21
C GLY A 68 7.48 -17.77 7.33
N ALA A 69 7.10 -16.93 8.30
CA ALA A 69 5.74 -16.41 8.43
C ALA A 69 5.24 -15.66 7.17
N TRP A 70 6.18 -15.13 6.39
CA TRP A 70 5.93 -14.34 5.17
C TRP A 70 6.02 -15.15 3.87
N ARG A 71 6.36 -16.45 3.93
CA ARG A 71 6.50 -17.32 2.74
C ARG A 71 5.21 -17.48 1.93
N ARG A 72 4.07 -17.22 2.57
CA ARG A 72 2.74 -17.26 1.94
C ARG A 72 2.26 -15.88 1.45
N SER A 73 3.08 -14.86 1.65
CA SER A 73 2.87 -13.50 1.16
C SER A 73 3.79 -13.17 -0.01
N SER A 74 4.80 -14.01 -0.29
CA SER A 74 5.58 -13.85 -1.51
C SER A 74 4.72 -14.27 -2.69
N LEU A 75 4.61 -13.36 -3.67
CA LEU A 75 3.98 -13.57 -4.97
C LEU A 75 4.27 -14.98 -5.49
N HIS A 76 3.19 -15.67 -5.86
CA HIS A 76 3.27 -16.94 -6.58
C HIS A 76 4.14 -16.73 -7.83
N ARG A 77 5.07 -17.65 -8.07
CA ARG A 77 5.78 -17.76 -9.35
C ARG A 77 4.79 -18.16 -10.43
#